data_AF-A0A3G2R492-F1
#
_entry.id   AF-A0A3G2R492-F1
#
_cell.length_a   1.000
_cell.length_b   1.000
_cell.length_c   1.000
_cell.angle_alpha   90.00
_cell.angle_beta   90.00
_cell.angle_gamma   90.00
#
_symmetry.space_group_name_H-M   'P 1'
#
loop_
_entity.id
_entity.type
_entity.pdbx_description
1 polymer ?
#
loop_
_entity_poly.entity_id
_entity_poly.type
_entity_poly.pdbx_seq_one_letter_code
_entity_poly.pdbx_strand_id
1 'polypeptide(L)'
;MLAYIYRTLVHYRIQAASLLLGLFAIHMGTCMGLFSLEQTRVSVTQDIAQYSRDVYDILVKPNETGQNTIRADDRDYMEPNYVCKNYDGDSGISIETWREIQSIPGVELAAPIAALGFFTNSIDSVQIKRPAGQSLRLGLDFFTSDGYKEYKIGESTIVSIASLPNLKVPEVAISSIDTNNGFSMRSNSERLFLYFELPHIYNFLVAIDPESEAKLVGLSDALQKGRYLSPGPVPVEKISFGAKITTNAYQIPLLINELTPIPLSVKITEEKLDLPPDLIDSIRLLRTQKTEKDLLLKKNIDERLLQLPATTKATKEIELTKYLRAFQTTGIEIDPQWIISTTSQGL
;
A
#
# COMPACT_ATOMS: atom_id res chain seq x y z
N MET A 1 -14.29 58.58 43.01
CA MET A 1 -13.74 57.23 42.75
C MET A 1 -12.87 57.17 41.50
N LEU A 2 -13.36 57.55 40.30
CA LEU A 2 -12.58 57.58 39.05
C LEU A 2 -11.31 58.46 39.13
N ALA A 3 -11.40 59.65 39.74
CA ALA A 3 -10.23 60.53 39.93
C ALA A 3 -9.14 59.92 40.82
N TYR A 4 -9.54 59.05 41.77
CA TYR A 4 -8.60 58.33 42.64
C TYR A 4 -7.89 57.21 41.85
N ILE A 5 -8.63 56.41 41.07
CA ILE A 5 -8.08 55.38 40.18
C ILE A 5 -7.07 56.00 39.19
N TYR A 6 -7.41 57.13 38.59
CA TYR A 6 -6.52 57.86 37.68
C TYR A 6 -5.22 58.30 38.38
N ARG A 7 -5.31 58.89 39.58
CA ARG A 7 -4.12 59.28 40.35
C ARG A 7 -3.24 58.08 40.72
N THR A 8 -3.84 56.94 41.05
CA THR A 8 -3.10 55.71 41.37
C THR A 8 -2.39 55.14 40.13
N LEU A 9 -3.04 55.11 38.97
CA LEU A 9 -2.43 54.72 37.69
C LEU A 9 -1.25 55.63 37.31
N VAL A 10 -1.40 56.93 37.56
CA VAL A 10 -0.35 57.93 37.31
C VAL A 10 0.78 57.85 38.34
N HIS A 11 0.57 57.27 39.53
CA HIS A 11 1.61 57.06 40.53
C HIS A 11 2.43 55.79 40.25
N TYR A 12 1.77 54.69 39.88
CA TYR A 12 2.41 53.39 39.57
C TYR A 12 2.61 53.17 38.06
N ARG A 13 3.13 54.18 37.35
CA ARG A 13 3.14 54.23 35.86
C ARG A 13 3.78 53.01 35.20
N ILE A 14 4.89 52.50 35.74
CA ILE A 14 5.62 51.36 35.16
C ILE A 14 4.81 50.07 35.28
N GLN A 15 4.24 49.79 36.45
CA GLN A 15 3.44 48.58 36.70
C GLN A 15 2.12 48.62 35.93
N ALA A 16 1.48 49.79 35.86
CA ALA A 16 0.28 49.98 35.06
C ALA A 16 0.58 49.80 33.55
N ALA A 17 1.70 50.32 33.06
CA ALA A 17 2.12 50.15 31.68
C ALA A 17 2.46 48.68 31.34
N SER A 18 3.16 47.95 32.22
CA SER A 18 3.44 46.53 31.99
C SER A 18 2.17 45.68 31.97
N LEU A 19 1.21 45.97 32.85
CA LEU A 19 -0.07 45.27 32.89
C LEU A 19 -0.89 45.54 31.62
N LEU A 20 -0.95 46.80 31.17
CA LEU A 20 -1.63 47.17 29.93
C LEU A 20 -0.96 46.55 28.69
N LEU A 21 0.37 46.51 28.64
CA LEU A 21 1.11 45.86 27.56
C LEU A 21 0.82 44.35 27.51
N GLY A 22 0.80 43.70 28.67
CA GLY A 22 0.44 42.28 28.78
C GLY A 22 -1.00 42.02 28.33
N LEU A 23 -1.95 42.83 28.79
CA LEU A 23 -3.36 42.72 28.38
C LEU A 23 -3.54 42.95 26.88
N PHE A 24 -2.83 43.94 26.33
CA PHE A 24 -2.81 44.24 24.90
C PHE A 24 -2.21 43.08 24.09
N ALA A 25 -1.10 42.51 24.54
CA ALA A 25 -0.47 41.36 23.87
C ALA A 25 -1.38 40.13 23.87
N ILE A 26 -2.06 39.85 24.99
CA ILE A 26 -3.05 38.77 25.09
C ILE A 26 -4.20 39.04 24.13
N HIS A 27 -4.78 40.24 24.16
CA HIS A 27 -5.91 40.59 23.30
C HIS A 27 -5.53 40.49 21.82
N MET A 28 -4.40 41.08 21.42
CA MET A 28 -3.88 41.02 20.06
C MET A 28 -3.63 39.58 19.61
N GLY A 29 -2.99 38.76 20.46
CA GLY A 29 -2.77 37.34 20.19
C GLY A 29 -4.08 36.57 19.99
N THR A 30 -5.08 36.79 20.85
CA THR A 30 -6.38 36.13 20.72
C THR A 30 -7.13 36.56 19.46
N CYS A 31 -7.15 37.85 19.12
CA CYS A 31 -7.81 38.35 17.92
C CYS A 31 -7.11 37.88 16.64
N MET A 32 -5.78 37.89 16.60
CA MET A 32 -5.02 37.38 15.45
C MET A 32 -5.22 35.87 15.29
N GLY A 33 -5.24 35.11 16.39
CA GLY A 33 -5.52 33.67 16.36
C GLY A 33 -6.91 33.37 15.81
N LEU A 34 -7.95 34.06 16.30
CA LEU A 34 -9.32 33.90 15.80
C LEU A 34 -9.45 34.30 14.32
N PHE A 35 -8.84 35.41 13.93
CA PHE A 35 -8.85 35.85 12.53
C PHE A 35 -8.13 34.85 11.61
N SER A 36 -6.99 34.32 12.05
CA SER A 36 -6.26 33.29 11.29
C SER A 36 -7.08 32.01 11.14
N LEU A 37 -7.78 31.57 12.18
CA LEU A 37 -8.64 30.38 12.13
C LEU A 37 -9.81 30.57 11.16
N GLU A 38 -10.46 31.73 11.19
CA GLU A 38 -11.53 32.03 10.23
C GLU A 38 -11.01 32.14 8.80
N GLN A 39 -9.84 32.77 8.60
CA GLN A 39 -9.21 32.83 7.28
C GLN A 39 -8.88 31.43 6.76
N THR A 40 -8.32 30.54 7.59
CA THR A 40 -8.08 29.15 7.22
C THR A 40 -9.38 28.43 6.87
N ARG A 41 -10.43 28.60 7.67
CA ARG A 41 -11.74 27.99 7.40
C ARG A 41 -12.32 28.45 6.06
N VAL A 42 -12.29 29.75 5.78
CA VAL A 42 -12.77 30.33 4.52
C VAL A 42 -11.94 29.83 3.35
N SER A 43 -10.60 29.83 3.47
CA SER A 43 -9.71 29.31 2.43
C SER A 43 -10.00 27.85 2.13
N VAL A 44 -10.09 26.99 3.16
CA VAL A 44 -10.40 25.57 2.99
C VAL A 44 -11.76 25.37 2.33
N THR A 45 -12.77 26.15 2.74
CA THR A 45 -14.12 26.04 2.17
C THR A 45 -14.14 26.49 0.71
N GLN A 46 -13.41 27.54 0.37
CA GLN A 46 -13.27 28.02 -1.00
C GLN A 46 -12.50 27.03 -1.87
N ASP A 47 -11.37 26.50 -1.38
CA ASP A 47 -10.59 25.49 -2.08
C ASP A 47 -11.44 24.23 -2.32
N ILE A 48 -12.17 23.76 -1.30
CA ILE A 48 -13.13 22.67 -1.47
C ILE A 48 -14.15 23.07 -2.54
N ALA A 49 -14.84 24.20 -2.43
CA ALA A 49 -15.87 24.58 -3.41
C ALA A 49 -15.33 24.73 -4.85
N GLN A 50 -14.09 25.19 -5.02
CA GLN A 50 -13.45 25.39 -6.31
C GLN A 50 -12.99 24.07 -6.93
N TYR A 51 -12.46 23.15 -6.12
CA TYR A 51 -11.89 21.88 -6.58
C TYR A 51 -12.81 20.66 -6.34
N SER A 52 -13.97 20.82 -5.69
CA SER A 52 -14.96 19.76 -5.46
C SER A 52 -15.91 19.56 -6.64
N ARG A 53 -15.85 20.42 -7.67
CA ARG A 53 -16.63 20.17 -8.87
C ARG A 53 -16.01 18.97 -9.58
N ASP A 54 -16.70 17.84 -9.53
CA ASP A 54 -16.32 16.65 -10.28
C ASP A 54 -16.24 16.98 -11.76
N VAL A 55 -15.36 16.28 -12.48
CA VAL A 55 -15.21 16.49 -13.94
C VAL A 55 -16.47 16.05 -14.70
N TYR A 56 -17.29 15.20 -14.07
CA TYR A 56 -18.60 14.79 -14.57
C TYR A 56 -19.71 15.63 -13.92
N ASP A 57 -20.59 16.19 -14.74
CA ASP A 57 -21.75 16.94 -14.22
C ASP A 57 -22.89 16.02 -13.76
N ILE A 58 -23.06 14.85 -14.40
CA ILE A 58 -24.18 13.92 -14.13
C ILE A 58 -23.65 12.48 -14.13
N LEU A 59 -23.87 11.78 -13.00
CA LEU A 59 -23.69 10.33 -12.92
C LEU A 59 -24.97 9.61 -13.33
N VAL A 60 -24.90 8.79 -14.37
CA VAL A 60 -26.00 7.90 -14.76
C VAL A 60 -25.73 6.48 -14.28
N LYS A 61 -26.71 5.88 -13.62
CA LYS A 61 -26.63 4.50 -13.12
C LYS A 61 -27.97 3.78 -13.35
N PRO A 62 -27.99 2.45 -13.42
CA PRO A 62 -29.24 1.69 -13.44
C PRO A 62 -30.04 1.85 -12.13
N ASN A 63 -31.33 1.55 -12.21
CA ASN A 63 -32.29 1.70 -11.12
C ASN A 63 -32.24 0.56 -10.07
N GLU A 64 -31.13 -0.19 -10.00
CA GLU A 64 -31.11 -1.41 -9.20
C GLU A 64 -31.05 -1.15 -7.68
N THR A 65 -31.72 -2.07 -6.97
CA THR A 65 -32.02 -2.08 -5.54
C THR A 65 -30.78 -2.44 -4.73
N GLY A 66 -30.04 -1.46 -4.23
CA GLY A 66 -28.83 -1.69 -3.44
C GLY A 66 -28.05 -0.41 -3.24
N GLN A 67 -28.64 0.49 -2.46
CA GLN A 67 -28.15 1.85 -2.21
C GLN A 67 -26.70 1.85 -1.68
N ASN A 68 -25.74 2.30 -2.49
CA ASN A 68 -24.49 2.90 -2.01
C ASN A 68 -24.65 4.41 -1.81
N THR A 69 -25.87 4.85 -1.50
CA THR A 69 -26.14 6.25 -1.19
C THR A 69 -26.03 6.47 0.30
N ILE A 70 -25.27 7.48 0.69
CA ILE A 70 -25.19 7.95 2.08
C ILE A 70 -26.39 8.86 2.30
N ARG A 71 -27.26 8.49 3.24
CA ARG A 71 -28.40 9.34 3.60
C ARG A 71 -27.95 10.44 4.57
N ALA A 72 -28.14 11.69 4.16
CA ALA A 72 -27.91 12.87 4.99
C ALA A 72 -29.00 13.91 4.69
N ASP A 73 -29.51 14.61 5.71
CA ASP A 73 -30.51 15.68 5.56
C ASP A 73 -31.70 15.33 4.64
N ASP A 74 -32.26 14.13 4.85
CA ASP A 74 -33.34 13.54 4.07
C ASP A 74 -33.10 13.34 2.55
N ARG A 75 -31.87 13.52 2.10
CA ARG A 75 -31.42 13.27 0.75
C ARG A 75 -30.47 12.08 0.70
N ASP A 76 -30.50 11.40 -0.43
CA ASP A 76 -29.61 10.30 -0.73
C ASP A 76 -28.45 10.84 -1.57
N TYR A 77 -27.25 10.87 -0.98
CA TYR A 77 -26.03 11.34 -1.63
C TYR A 77 -25.23 10.16 -2.15
N MET A 78 -24.52 10.34 -3.27
CA MET A 78 -23.53 9.38 -3.73
C MET A 78 -22.15 9.78 -3.19
N GLU A 79 -21.30 8.78 -2.93
CA GLU A 79 -19.88 9.05 -2.72
C GLU A 79 -19.29 9.78 -3.94
N PRO A 80 -18.46 10.82 -3.75
CA PRO A 80 -17.74 11.46 -4.86
C PRO A 80 -16.92 10.44 -5.64
N ASN A 81 -16.80 10.63 -6.96
CA ASN A 81 -16.08 9.71 -7.86
C ASN A 81 -16.51 8.24 -7.73
N TYR A 82 -17.79 7.99 -7.43
CA TYR A 82 -18.33 6.65 -7.37
C TYR A 82 -18.17 5.93 -8.71
N VAL A 83 -17.30 4.92 -8.71
CA VAL A 83 -17.24 3.91 -9.75
C VAL A 83 -18.01 2.70 -9.24
N CYS A 84 -18.80 2.06 -10.12
CA CYS A 84 -19.64 0.91 -9.76
C CYS A 84 -18.87 -0.09 -8.88
N LYS A 85 -19.36 -0.34 -7.67
CA LYS A 85 -18.73 -1.27 -6.70
C LYS A 85 -19.14 -2.73 -6.91
N ASN A 86 -20.11 -3.00 -7.79
CA ASN A 86 -20.69 -4.32 -7.93
C ASN A 86 -19.99 -5.08 -9.07
N TYR A 87 -19.49 -6.26 -8.72
CA TYR A 87 -18.82 -7.19 -9.64
C TYR A 87 -19.80 -8.17 -10.31
N ASP A 88 -21.03 -8.25 -9.80
CA ASP A 88 -22.11 -9.01 -10.42
C ASP A 88 -22.52 -8.27 -11.69
N GLY A 89 -22.17 -8.83 -12.85
CA GLY A 89 -22.21 -8.22 -14.19
C GLY A 89 -23.57 -7.71 -14.70
N ASP A 90 -24.60 -7.68 -13.85
CA ASP A 90 -25.88 -7.01 -14.09
C ASP A 90 -25.86 -5.53 -13.65
N SER A 91 -24.75 -5.07 -13.06
CA SER A 91 -24.59 -3.68 -12.64
C SER A 91 -23.97 -2.79 -13.74
N GLY A 92 -24.75 -1.85 -14.25
CA GLY A 92 -24.31 -0.83 -15.21
C GLY A 92 -25.41 -0.39 -16.16
N ILE A 93 -25.08 0.52 -17.09
CA ILE A 93 -25.94 0.82 -18.24
C ILE A 93 -25.40 0.04 -19.46
N SER A 94 -26.28 -0.40 -20.35
CA SER A 94 -25.83 -1.05 -21.59
C SER A 94 -25.18 -0.03 -22.54
N ILE A 95 -24.41 -0.53 -23.51
CA ILE A 95 -23.81 0.30 -24.57
C ILE A 95 -24.92 0.99 -25.39
N GLU A 96 -26.05 0.31 -25.59
CA GLU A 96 -27.23 0.86 -26.28
C GLU A 96 -27.80 2.04 -25.49
N THR A 97 -28.04 1.88 -24.19
CA THR A 97 -28.54 2.95 -23.31
C THR A 97 -27.56 4.12 -23.26
N TRP A 98 -26.25 3.85 -23.21
CA TRP A 98 -25.24 4.91 -23.29
C TRP A 98 -25.34 5.72 -24.59
N ARG A 99 -25.50 5.05 -25.74
CA ARG A 99 -25.70 5.74 -27.04
C ARG A 99 -27.00 6.54 -27.07
N GLU A 100 -28.07 6.04 -26.46
CA GLU A 100 -29.32 6.79 -26.31
C GLU A 100 -29.09 8.07 -25.50
N ILE A 101 -28.40 7.99 -24.36
CA ILE A 101 -28.06 9.15 -23.52
C ILE A 101 -27.22 10.17 -24.32
N GLN A 102 -26.23 9.70 -25.06
CA GLN A 102 -25.40 10.57 -25.90
C GLN A 102 -26.21 11.29 -26.99
N SER A 103 -27.35 10.74 -27.41
CA SER A 103 -28.22 11.33 -28.43
C SER A 103 -29.20 12.38 -27.89
N ILE A 104 -29.29 12.56 -26.56
CA ILE A 104 -30.20 13.52 -25.94
C ILE A 104 -29.76 14.96 -26.25
N PRO A 105 -30.65 15.83 -26.77
CA PRO A 105 -30.31 17.24 -26.99
C PRO A 105 -29.83 17.93 -25.70
N GLY A 106 -28.66 18.54 -25.76
CA GLY A 106 -28.02 19.19 -24.61
C GLY A 106 -26.97 18.35 -23.89
N VAL A 107 -26.86 17.05 -24.20
CA VAL A 107 -25.69 16.24 -23.80
C VAL A 107 -24.55 16.52 -24.76
N GLU A 108 -23.53 17.24 -24.30
CA GLU A 108 -22.34 17.53 -25.09
C GLU A 108 -21.42 16.31 -25.21
N LEU A 109 -21.28 15.55 -24.12
CA LEU A 109 -20.38 14.40 -24.02
C LEU A 109 -20.91 13.39 -23.01
N ALA A 110 -20.76 12.10 -23.33
CA ALA A 110 -21.06 11.00 -22.42
C ALA A 110 -19.87 10.03 -22.44
N ALA A 111 -19.08 10.01 -21.37
CA ALA A 111 -17.92 9.14 -21.24
C ALA A 111 -18.26 7.94 -20.33
N PRO A 112 -18.41 6.72 -20.88
CA PRO A 112 -18.73 5.55 -20.09
C PRO A 112 -17.48 5.02 -19.39
N ILE A 113 -17.68 4.57 -18.15
CA ILE A 113 -16.66 3.89 -17.35
C ILE A 113 -17.20 2.54 -16.87
N ALA A 114 -16.35 1.52 -16.82
CA ALA A 114 -16.72 0.19 -16.35
C ALA A 114 -15.65 -0.37 -15.40
N ALA A 115 -16.05 -0.81 -14.21
CA ALA A 115 -15.16 -1.47 -13.27
C ALA A 115 -14.77 -2.86 -13.81
N LEU A 116 -13.48 -3.08 -14.07
CA LEU A 116 -12.97 -4.42 -14.42
C LEU A 116 -12.68 -5.26 -13.17
N GLY A 117 -12.52 -4.60 -12.03
CA GLY A 117 -12.24 -5.23 -10.74
C GLY A 117 -10.82 -4.95 -10.23
N PHE A 118 -10.39 -5.75 -9.27
CA PHE A 118 -9.07 -5.62 -8.65
C PHE A 118 -8.09 -6.63 -9.25
N PHE A 119 -6.91 -6.15 -9.63
CA PHE A 119 -5.85 -6.97 -10.19
C PHE A 119 -4.59 -6.80 -9.35
N THR A 120 -3.82 -7.87 -9.24
CA THR A 120 -2.57 -7.86 -8.50
C THR A 120 -1.39 -7.51 -9.38
N ASN A 121 -0.36 -6.90 -8.79
CA ASN A 121 0.93 -6.76 -9.46
C ASN A 121 1.55 -8.13 -9.76
N SER A 122 2.46 -8.15 -10.76
CA SER A 122 3.44 -9.23 -10.85
C SER A 122 4.25 -9.29 -9.55
N ILE A 123 4.59 -10.49 -9.10
CA ILE A 123 5.17 -10.74 -7.77
C ILE A 123 6.36 -9.81 -7.50
N ASP A 124 6.18 -8.87 -6.58
CA ASP A 124 7.25 -8.02 -6.06
C ASP A 124 8.00 -8.82 -4.98
N SER A 125 9.29 -9.05 -5.19
CA SER A 125 10.13 -9.80 -4.27
C SER A 125 11.09 -8.87 -3.53
N VAL A 126 11.22 -9.11 -2.22
CA VAL A 126 12.23 -8.46 -1.39
C VAL A 126 13.32 -9.47 -1.11
N GLN A 127 14.57 -9.07 -1.36
CA GLN A 127 15.76 -9.81 -1.00
C GLN A 127 16.44 -9.17 0.21
N ILE A 128 16.61 -9.95 1.29
CA ILE A 128 17.45 -9.57 2.42
C ILE A 128 18.78 -10.33 2.33
N LYS A 129 19.89 -9.58 2.33
CA LYS A 129 21.24 -10.15 2.36
C LYS A 129 21.75 -10.22 3.79
N ARG A 130 22.20 -11.40 4.22
CA ARG A 130 22.82 -11.64 5.55
C ARG A 130 24.09 -12.48 5.46
N PRO A 131 24.99 -12.42 6.45
CA PRO A 131 26.12 -13.34 6.52
C PRO A 131 25.64 -14.79 6.70
N ALA A 132 26.23 -15.76 5.98
CA ALA A 132 25.80 -17.17 6.00
C ALA A 132 26.15 -17.95 7.29
N GLY A 133 26.97 -17.36 8.18
CA GLY A 133 27.54 -18.03 9.34
C GLY A 133 26.71 -18.02 10.62
N GLN A 134 25.54 -17.36 10.65
CA GLN A 134 24.70 -17.23 11.84
C GLN A 134 23.28 -17.72 11.56
N SER A 135 22.71 -18.51 12.46
CA SER A 135 21.29 -18.87 12.42
C SER A 135 20.43 -17.68 12.83
N LEU A 136 19.39 -17.41 12.06
CA LEU A 136 18.56 -16.21 12.16
C LEU A 136 17.08 -16.58 12.13
N ARG A 137 16.29 -15.92 12.96
CA ARG A 137 14.84 -15.84 12.85
C ARG A 137 14.45 -14.42 12.43
N LEU A 138 13.74 -14.31 11.32
CA LEU A 138 13.21 -13.06 10.79
C LEU A 138 11.70 -13.05 10.95
N GLY A 139 11.18 -12.12 11.75
CA GLY A 139 9.77 -11.76 11.76
C GLY A 139 9.53 -10.58 10.83
N LEU A 140 8.54 -10.70 9.95
CA LEU A 140 8.11 -9.68 9.01
C LEU A 140 6.67 -9.33 9.36
N ASP A 141 6.42 -8.09 9.80
CA ASP A 141 5.07 -7.57 9.97
C ASP A 141 4.81 -6.53 8.88
N PHE A 142 3.77 -6.72 8.07
CA PHE A 142 3.41 -5.81 7.00
C PHE A 142 2.27 -4.89 7.42
N PHE A 143 2.39 -3.60 7.11
CA PHE A 143 1.39 -2.59 7.41
C PHE A 143 1.04 -1.76 6.18
N THR A 144 -0.21 -1.29 6.13
CA THR A 144 -0.71 -0.32 5.15
C THR A 144 -1.44 0.81 5.86
N SER A 145 -1.77 1.89 5.15
CA SER A 145 -2.50 3.03 5.71
C SER A 145 -3.53 3.58 4.72
N ASP A 146 -4.66 4.05 5.26
CA ASP A 146 -5.64 4.85 4.52
C ASP A 146 -5.41 6.36 4.68
N GLY A 147 -4.27 6.76 5.25
CA GLY A 147 -3.93 8.15 5.58
C GLY A 147 -4.48 8.64 6.92
N TYR A 148 -5.36 7.87 7.58
CA TYR A 148 -5.91 8.16 8.90
C TYR A 148 -5.49 7.13 9.96
N LYS A 149 -5.48 5.85 9.59
CA LYS A 149 -5.10 4.71 10.42
C LYS A 149 -4.09 3.83 9.70
N GLU A 150 -3.32 3.10 10.49
CA GLU A 150 -2.45 2.03 10.03
C GLU A 150 -3.07 0.67 10.35
N TYR A 151 -2.93 -0.27 9.42
CA TYR A 151 -3.51 -1.60 9.49
C TYR A 151 -2.43 -2.64 9.25
N LYS A 152 -2.35 -3.65 10.12
CA LYS A 152 -1.53 -4.83 9.87
C LYS A 152 -2.22 -5.71 8.83
N ILE A 153 -1.53 -6.02 7.74
CA ILE A 153 -2.11 -6.76 6.60
C ILE A 153 -1.53 -8.18 6.44
N GLY A 154 -0.45 -8.49 7.15
CA GLY A 154 0.14 -9.81 7.13
C GLY A 154 1.33 -9.92 8.07
N GLU A 155 1.68 -11.15 8.41
CA GLU A 155 2.91 -11.47 9.11
C GLU A 155 3.57 -12.69 8.47
N SER A 156 4.89 -12.78 8.58
CA SER A 156 5.64 -13.96 8.16
C SER A 156 6.83 -14.15 9.08
N THR A 157 7.07 -15.40 9.49
CA THR A 157 8.28 -15.75 10.23
C THR A 157 9.11 -16.74 9.43
N ILE A 158 10.39 -16.42 9.28
CA ILE A 158 11.35 -17.21 8.53
C ILE A 158 12.49 -17.59 9.47
N VAL A 159 12.84 -18.87 9.53
CA VAL A 159 14.02 -19.33 10.25
C VAL A 159 15.06 -19.88 9.26
N SER A 160 16.25 -19.32 9.32
CA SER A 160 17.42 -19.78 8.58
C SER A 160 18.46 -20.33 9.54
N ILE A 161 19.01 -21.49 9.23
CA ILE A 161 20.03 -22.15 10.03
C ILE A 161 21.38 -22.03 9.30
N ALA A 162 22.40 -21.55 10.00
CA ALA A 162 23.75 -21.48 9.46
C ALA A 162 24.24 -22.85 8.99
N SER A 163 25.15 -22.85 8.01
CA SER A 163 25.76 -24.09 7.49
C SER A 163 26.46 -24.86 8.62
N LEU A 164 25.94 -26.03 8.97
CA LEU A 164 26.54 -26.90 9.98
C LEU A 164 27.81 -27.57 9.42
N PRO A 165 28.85 -27.85 10.24
CA PRO A 165 30.01 -28.63 9.80
C PRO A 165 29.56 -29.95 9.17
N ASN A 166 30.08 -30.27 7.98
CA ASN A 166 29.71 -31.41 7.11
C ASN A 166 28.38 -31.31 6.34
N LEU A 167 27.62 -30.23 6.47
CA LEU A 167 26.52 -29.87 5.57
C LEU A 167 26.95 -28.66 4.73
N LYS A 168 27.20 -28.85 3.43
CA LYS A 168 27.75 -27.82 2.52
C LYS A 168 26.78 -26.68 2.14
N VAL A 169 25.59 -26.59 2.75
CA VAL A 169 24.58 -25.56 2.45
C VAL A 169 23.89 -25.18 3.76
N PRO A 170 23.64 -23.89 4.05
CA PRO A 170 22.81 -23.50 5.17
C PRO A 170 21.44 -24.16 5.08
N GLU A 171 20.96 -24.61 6.23
CA GLU A 171 19.77 -25.43 6.35
C GLU A 171 18.54 -24.54 6.56
N VAL A 172 17.40 -24.96 6.02
CA VAL A 172 16.16 -24.19 6.08
C VAL A 172 15.13 -25.00 6.82
N ALA A 173 14.61 -24.44 7.90
CA ALA A 173 13.38 -24.88 8.52
C ALA A 173 12.38 -23.72 8.39
N ILE A 174 11.51 -23.81 7.38
CA ILE A 174 10.45 -22.82 7.17
C ILE A 174 9.32 -23.16 8.14
N SER A 175 9.09 -22.27 9.10
CA SER A 175 7.88 -22.23 9.91
C SER A 175 7.14 -20.92 9.65
N SER A 176 6.60 -20.78 8.44
CA SER A 176 5.69 -19.68 8.13
C SER A 176 4.39 -19.90 8.91
N ILE A 177 4.11 -19.01 9.86
CA ILE A 177 2.74 -18.76 10.27
C ILE A 177 2.21 -17.77 9.23
N ASP A 178 1.24 -18.24 8.43
CA ASP A 178 0.43 -17.45 7.50
C ASP A 178 1.14 -16.82 6.28
N THR A 179 1.48 -17.64 5.27
CA THR A 179 1.91 -17.08 3.98
C THR A 179 1.12 -17.68 2.82
N ASN A 180 0.11 -16.94 2.36
CA ASN A 180 -0.29 -16.97 0.95
C ASN A 180 0.86 -16.50 0.01
N ASN A 181 1.98 -16.04 0.58
CA ASN A 181 3.13 -15.46 -0.08
C ASN A 181 4.29 -16.46 -0.20
N GLY A 182 4.89 -16.55 -1.38
CA GLY A 182 6.07 -17.38 -1.61
C GLY A 182 7.29 -16.91 -0.82
N PHE A 183 8.12 -17.87 -0.43
CA PHE A 183 9.44 -17.64 0.15
C PHE A 183 10.46 -18.52 -0.57
N SER A 184 11.62 -17.97 -0.88
CA SER A 184 12.75 -18.76 -1.34
C SER A 184 14.05 -18.27 -0.74
N MET A 185 15.06 -19.14 -0.76
CA MET A 185 16.36 -18.83 -0.20
C MET A 185 17.44 -19.32 -1.13
N ARG A 186 18.46 -18.48 -1.31
CA ARG A 186 19.71 -18.87 -1.95
C ARG A 186 20.83 -18.57 -0.97
N SER A 187 21.88 -19.38 -0.98
CA SER A 187 23.09 -19.07 -0.22
C SER A 187 24.33 -19.40 -1.03
N ASN A 188 25.41 -18.69 -0.76
CA ASN A 188 26.76 -19.08 -1.13
C ASN A 188 27.62 -19.21 0.14
N SER A 189 28.94 -19.32 -0.02
CA SER A 189 29.89 -19.49 1.10
C SER A 189 29.96 -18.31 2.05
N GLU A 190 29.55 -17.11 1.62
CA GLU A 190 29.71 -15.86 2.39
C GLU A 190 28.37 -15.25 2.80
N ARG A 191 27.34 -15.43 1.97
CA ARG A 191 26.08 -14.70 2.03
C ARG A 191 24.88 -15.61 1.89
N LEU A 192 23.90 -15.28 2.71
CA LEU A 192 22.54 -15.77 2.73
C LEU A 192 21.64 -14.73 2.04
N PHE A 193 20.83 -15.17 1.08
CA PHE A 193 19.87 -14.37 0.34
C PHE A 193 18.47 -14.90 0.65
N LEU A 194 17.68 -14.11 1.34
CA LEU A 194 16.33 -14.46 1.79
C LEU A 194 15.34 -13.68 0.93
N TYR A 195 14.53 -14.39 0.17
CA TYR A 195 13.56 -13.82 -0.75
C TYR A 195 12.16 -14.05 -0.21
N PHE A 196 11.38 -12.99 -0.06
CA PHE A 196 9.97 -13.10 0.27
C PHE A 196 9.14 -12.26 -0.69
N GLU A 197 7.97 -12.78 -1.01
CA GLU A 197 6.98 -12.07 -1.81
C GLU A 197 6.26 -11.05 -0.95
N LEU A 198 6.08 -9.83 -1.46
CA LEU A 198 5.24 -8.83 -0.82
C LEU A 198 3.77 -9.25 -0.83
N PRO A 199 2.97 -8.85 0.19
CA PRO A 199 1.52 -9.05 0.18
C PRO A 199 0.91 -8.60 -1.14
N HIS A 200 -0.15 -9.29 -1.59
CA HIS A 200 -0.82 -8.93 -2.84
C HIS A 200 -1.30 -7.48 -2.81
N ILE A 201 -0.72 -6.65 -3.67
CA ILE A 201 -1.15 -5.28 -3.89
C ILE A 201 -2.30 -5.33 -4.90
N TYR A 202 -3.51 -5.03 -4.44
CA TYR A 202 -4.69 -4.96 -5.29
C TYR A 202 -4.85 -3.57 -5.89
N ASN A 203 -4.78 -3.48 -7.20
CA ASN A 203 -4.98 -2.26 -7.97
C ASN A 203 -6.35 -2.34 -8.65
N PHE A 204 -7.17 -1.33 -8.46
CA PHE A 204 -8.50 -1.26 -9.09
C PHE A 204 -8.36 -0.80 -10.55
N LEU A 205 -8.93 -1.56 -11.49
CA LEU A 205 -8.95 -1.21 -12.90
C LEU A 205 -10.33 -0.79 -13.34
N VAL A 206 -10.34 0.25 -14.16
CA VAL A 206 -11.52 0.79 -14.81
C VAL A 206 -11.25 0.84 -16.31
N ALA A 207 -12.16 0.28 -17.09
CA ALA A 207 -12.21 0.47 -18.52
C ALA A 207 -12.88 1.80 -18.83
N ILE A 208 -12.33 2.51 -19.81
CA ILE A 208 -12.83 3.80 -20.27
C ILE A 208 -13.04 3.78 -21.78
N ASP A 209 -13.89 4.67 -22.29
CA ASP A 209 -13.84 5.06 -23.70
C ASP A 209 -12.72 6.11 -23.92
N PRO A 210 -11.62 5.77 -24.61
CA PRO A 210 -10.47 6.66 -24.70
C PRO A 210 -10.78 8.01 -25.34
N GLU A 211 -11.62 8.03 -26.37
CA GLU A 211 -11.95 9.24 -27.11
C GLU A 211 -12.82 10.20 -26.31
N SER A 212 -13.85 9.67 -25.62
CA SER A 212 -14.72 10.49 -24.78
C SER A 212 -13.97 10.99 -23.55
N GLU A 213 -13.18 10.15 -22.87
CA GLU A 213 -12.39 10.60 -21.71
C GLU A 213 -11.32 11.62 -22.09
N ALA A 214 -10.67 11.48 -23.25
CA ALA A 214 -9.71 12.48 -23.72
C ALA A 214 -10.37 13.85 -23.92
N LYS A 215 -11.60 13.89 -24.44
CA LYS A 215 -12.35 15.15 -24.61
C LYS A 215 -12.84 15.72 -23.27
N LEU A 216 -13.17 14.86 -22.31
CA LEU A 216 -13.75 15.26 -21.03
C LEU A 216 -12.69 15.79 -20.06
N VAL A 217 -11.63 15.01 -19.83
CA VAL A 217 -10.62 15.29 -18.79
C VAL A 217 -9.25 15.66 -19.37
N GLY A 218 -9.06 15.58 -20.70
CA GLY A 218 -7.75 15.83 -21.32
C GLY A 218 -6.70 14.75 -21.00
N LEU A 219 -7.13 13.50 -20.75
CA LEU A 219 -6.23 12.44 -20.26
C LEU A 219 -5.07 12.14 -21.24
N SER A 220 -5.28 12.38 -22.53
CA SER A 220 -4.25 12.30 -23.57
C SER A 220 -3.08 13.26 -23.35
N ASP A 221 -3.38 14.45 -22.80
CA ASP A 221 -2.41 15.54 -22.63
C ASP A 221 -1.60 15.36 -21.33
N ALA A 222 -2.15 14.59 -20.37
CA ALA A 222 -1.49 14.24 -19.12
C ALA A 222 -0.44 13.11 -19.28
N LEU A 223 -0.32 12.53 -20.47
CA LEU A 223 0.57 11.40 -20.72
C LEU A 223 2.04 11.83 -20.70
N GLN A 224 2.80 11.33 -19.71
CA GLN A 224 4.23 11.60 -19.60
C GLN A 224 5.09 10.64 -20.43
N LYS A 225 4.67 9.38 -20.54
CA LYS A 225 5.41 8.30 -21.23
C LYS A 225 4.46 7.36 -21.94
N GLY A 226 4.94 6.74 -23.02
CA GLY A 226 4.17 5.75 -23.79
C GLY A 226 3.26 6.38 -24.84
N ARG A 227 2.13 5.71 -25.10
CA ARG A 227 1.10 6.16 -26.05
C ARG A 227 -0.26 6.11 -25.38
N TYR A 228 -1.15 7.02 -25.78
CA TYR A 228 -2.53 7.02 -25.29
C TYR A 228 -3.30 5.78 -25.79
N LEU A 229 -4.38 5.43 -25.09
CA LEU A 229 -5.22 4.28 -25.44
C LEU A 229 -5.84 4.48 -26.82
N SER A 230 -5.83 3.43 -27.64
CA SER A 230 -6.45 3.43 -28.96
C SER A 230 -7.60 2.44 -28.99
N PRO A 231 -8.75 2.77 -29.61
CA PRO A 231 -9.81 1.81 -29.82
C PRO A 231 -9.32 0.68 -30.74
N GLY A 232 -9.64 -0.56 -30.39
CA GLY A 232 -9.25 -1.72 -31.19
C GLY A 232 -9.29 -3.03 -30.43
N PRO A 233 -9.11 -4.16 -31.13
CA PRO A 233 -9.06 -5.46 -30.50
C PRO A 233 -7.85 -5.55 -29.56
N VAL A 234 -8.08 -6.08 -28.36
CA VAL A 234 -7.01 -6.38 -27.40
C VAL A 234 -6.16 -7.53 -27.96
N PRO A 235 -4.84 -7.35 -28.14
CA PRO A 235 -3.99 -8.43 -28.62
C PRO A 235 -4.05 -9.63 -27.68
N VAL A 236 -4.11 -10.83 -28.26
CA VAL A 236 -4.09 -12.09 -27.52
C VAL A 236 -2.78 -12.80 -27.79
N GLU A 237 -2.03 -13.08 -26.73
CA GLU A 237 -0.80 -13.84 -26.77
C GLU A 237 -1.02 -15.23 -26.17
N LYS A 238 -0.42 -16.26 -26.75
CA LYS A 238 -0.41 -17.59 -26.13
C LYS A 238 0.78 -17.69 -25.19
N ILE A 239 0.51 -17.75 -23.89
CA ILE A 239 1.53 -17.96 -22.87
C ILE A 239 1.58 -19.43 -22.46
N SER A 240 2.80 -19.95 -22.30
CA SER A 240 3.05 -21.34 -21.91
C SER A 240 3.54 -21.40 -20.46
N PHE A 241 2.76 -22.04 -19.59
CA PHE A 241 3.19 -22.40 -18.23
C PHE A 241 3.77 -23.82 -18.24
N GLY A 242 5.11 -23.90 -18.30
CA GLY A 242 5.82 -25.17 -18.42
C GLY A 242 5.59 -25.86 -19.78
N ALA A 243 5.98 -27.13 -19.88
CA ALA A 243 6.01 -27.84 -21.16
C ALA A 243 4.64 -28.27 -21.73
N LYS A 244 3.51 -28.03 -21.03
CA LYS A 244 2.21 -28.62 -21.41
C LYS A 244 0.96 -27.74 -21.27
N ILE A 245 1.03 -26.54 -20.69
CA ILE A 245 -0.16 -25.68 -20.51
C ILE A 245 0.04 -24.40 -21.32
N THR A 246 -0.65 -24.28 -22.45
CA THR A 246 -0.80 -23.02 -23.18
C THR A 246 -2.15 -22.39 -22.84
N THR A 247 -2.13 -21.13 -22.39
CA THR A 247 -3.34 -20.32 -22.18
C THR A 247 -3.26 -19.03 -23.00
N ASN A 248 -4.42 -18.45 -23.32
CA ASN A 248 -4.51 -17.16 -23.97
C ASN A 248 -4.40 -16.06 -22.90
N ALA A 249 -3.48 -15.12 -23.09
CA ALA A 249 -3.31 -13.91 -22.30
C ALA A 249 -3.71 -12.69 -23.11
N TYR A 250 -4.58 -11.87 -22.54
CA TYR A 250 -4.99 -10.60 -23.14
C TYR A 250 -4.00 -9.50 -22.74
N GLN A 251 -3.46 -8.78 -23.72
CA GLN A 251 -2.56 -7.65 -23.48
C GLN A 251 -3.36 -6.36 -23.35
N ILE A 252 -3.87 -6.09 -22.15
CA ILE A 252 -4.67 -4.89 -21.86
C ILE A 252 -3.74 -3.67 -21.73
N PRO A 253 -3.88 -2.63 -22.58
CA PRO A 253 -3.12 -1.40 -22.41
C PRO A 253 -3.62 -0.63 -21.18
N LEU A 254 -2.70 -0.14 -20.36
CA LEU A 254 -3.01 0.56 -19.10
C LEU A 254 -2.52 2.00 -19.14
N LEU A 255 -3.32 2.91 -18.60
CA LEU A 255 -2.87 4.24 -18.17
C LEU A 255 -2.65 4.18 -16.66
N ILE A 256 -1.43 4.50 -16.23
CA ILE A 256 -1.02 4.37 -14.84
C ILE A 256 -0.62 5.75 -14.34
N ASN A 257 -1.19 6.15 -13.20
CA ASN A 257 -0.72 7.32 -12.49
C ASN A 257 0.57 6.97 -11.73
N GLU A 258 1.72 7.44 -12.21
CA GLU A 258 3.02 7.22 -11.55
C GLU A 258 3.12 7.83 -10.14
N LEU A 259 2.21 8.76 -9.79
CA LEU A 259 2.20 9.47 -8.51
C LEU A 259 1.32 8.82 -7.45
N THR A 260 0.54 7.78 -7.78
CA THR A 260 -0.30 7.10 -6.78
C THR A 260 0.59 6.31 -5.82
N PRO A 261 0.68 6.72 -4.53
CA PRO A 261 1.46 5.97 -3.56
C PRO A 261 0.75 4.65 -3.25
N ILE A 262 1.52 3.57 -3.11
CA ILE A 262 1.04 2.30 -2.57
C ILE A 262 1.54 2.23 -1.13
N PRO A 263 0.70 2.58 -0.13
CA PRO A 263 1.13 2.63 1.26
C PRO A 263 1.46 1.23 1.74
N LEU A 264 2.74 0.95 1.91
CA LEU A 264 3.23 -0.32 2.44
C LEU A 264 4.49 -0.05 3.27
N SER A 265 4.47 -0.53 4.50
CA SER A 265 5.64 -0.61 5.35
C SER A 265 5.85 -2.04 5.82
N VAL A 266 7.11 -2.37 6.10
CA VAL A 266 7.48 -3.67 6.69
C VAL A 266 8.33 -3.43 7.92
N LYS A 267 7.94 -4.05 9.02
CA LYS A 267 8.72 -4.13 10.24
C LYS A 267 9.43 -5.46 10.27
N ILE A 268 10.75 -5.40 10.13
CA ILE A 268 11.64 -6.55 10.10
C ILE A 268 12.26 -6.70 11.47
N THR A 269 11.99 -7.83 12.12
CA THR A 269 12.58 -8.22 13.39
C THR A 269 13.58 -9.34 13.16
N GLU A 270 14.86 -9.05 13.37
CA GLU A 270 15.95 -10.01 13.23
C GLU A 270 16.41 -10.51 14.60
N GLU A 271 16.38 -11.81 14.75
CA GLU A 271 16.73 -12.51 15.97
C GLU A 271 17.84 -13.53 15.68
N LYS A 272 19.01 -13.36 16.32
CA LYS A 272 20.09 -14.34 16.23
C LYS A 272 19.78 -15.52 17.13
N LEU A 273 19.92 -16.73 16.58
CA LEU A 273 19.66 -17.97 17.30
C LEU A 273 20.97 -18.73 17.54
N ASP A 274 21.14 -19.22 18.76
CA ASP A 274 22.10 -20.27 19.10
C ASP A 274 21.36 -21.60 19.19
N LEU A 275 21.73 -22.54 18.33
CA LEU A 275 21.02 -23.82 18.23
C LEU A 275 21.55 -24.80 19.28
N PRO A 276 20.67 -25.35 20.14
CA PRO A 276 21.05 -26.42 21.07
C PRO A 276 21.60 -27.65 20.33
N PRO A 277 22.62 -28.36 20.88
CA PRO A 277 23.20 -29.54 20.24
C PRO A 277 22.19 -30.63 19.89
N ASP A 278 21.19 -30.86 20.75
CA ASP A 278 20.13 -31.85 20.51
C ASP A 278 19.22 -31.47 19.33
N LEU A 279 18.98 -30.17 19.13
CA LEU A 279 18.21 -29.66 18.01
C LEU A 279 19.01 -29.84 16.71
N ILE A 280 20.31 -29.56 16.72
CA ILE A 280 21.23 -29.81 15.60
C ILE A 280 21.18 -31.30 15.18
N ASP A 281 21.18 -32.22 16.14
CA ASP A 281 21.12 -33.65 15.85
C ASP A 281 19.76 -34.08 15.28
N SER A 282 18.66 -33.50 15.79
CA SER A 282 17.32 -33.75 15.24
C SER A 282 17.17 -33.26 13.79
N ILE A 283 17.75 -32.11 13.48
CA ILE A 283 17.80 -31.53 12.13
C ILE A 283 18.62 -32.44 11.20
N ARG A 284 19.79 -32.92 11.64
CA ARG A 284 20.59 -33.91 10.88
C ARG A 284 19.83 -35.19 10.60
N LEU A 285 19.09 -35.69 11.59
CA LEU A 285 18.29 -36.91 11.46
C LEU A 285 17.22 -36.77 10.39
N LEU A 286 16.48 -35.64 10.39
CA LEU A 286 15.43 -35.33 9.41
C LEU A 286 15.95 -35.40 7.97
N ARG A 287 17.20 -35.04 7.72
CA ARG A 287 17.81 -35.08 6.37
C ARG A 287 18.22 -36.48 5.92
N THR A 288 18.45 -37.40 6.85
CA THR A 288 18.92 -38.77 6.55
C THR A 288 17.80 -39.78 6.33
N GLN A 289 16.57 -39.47 6.76
CA GLN A 289 15.41 -40.36 6.66
C GLN A 289 14.36 -39.76 5.70
N LYS A 290 13.53 -40.61 5.06
CA LYS A 290 12.45 -40.22 4.11
C LYS A 290 11.16 -41.01 4.37
N THR A 291 10.66 -41.00 5.60
CA THR A 291 9.50 -41.78 6.06
C THR A 291 8.44 -40.88 6.71
N GLU A 292 7.21 -41.36 6.92
CA GLU A 292 6.10 -40.62 7.55
C GLU A 292 6.42 -40.02 8.94
N LYS A 293 7.31 -40.66 9.71
CA LYS A 293 7.81 -40.14 11.00
C LYS A 293 8.55 -38.80 10.86
N ASP A 294 8.96 -38.43 9.65
CA ASP A 294 9.69 -37.21 9.36
C ASP A 294 8.78 -35.98 9.39
N LEU A 295 7.48 -36.12 9.11
CA LEU A 295 6.55 -34.99 9.13
C LEU A 295 6.31 -34.49 10.56
N LEU A 296 6.16 -35.42 11.52
CA LEU A 296 6.02 -35.09 12.93
C LEU A 296 7.33 -34.56 13.51
N LEU A 297 8.46 -35.15 13.12
CA LEU A 297 9.80 -34.67 13.51
C LEU A 297 10.04 -33.24 12.99
N LYS A 298 9.72 -32.98 11.72
CA LYS A 298 9.80 -31.66 11.11
C LYS A 298 8.94 -30.65 11.85
N LYS A 299 7.66 -30.97 12.11
CA LYS A 299 6.76 -30.09 12.85
C LYS A 299 7.30 -29.74 14.24
N ASN A 300 7.85 -30.71 14.97
CA ASN A 300 8.47 -30.47 16.27
C ASN A 300 9.69 -29.56 16.18
N ILE A 301 10.57 -29.79 15.20
CA ILE A 301 11.73 -28.92 14.93
C ILE A 301 11.27 -27.49 14.63
N ASP A 302 10.29 -27.33 13.75
CA ASP A 302 9.72 -26.04 13.35
C ASP A 302 9.14 -25.28 14.56
N GLU A 303 8.33 -25.94 15.40
CA GLU A 303 7.78 -25.36 16.63
C GLU A 303 8.88 -24.96 17.62
N ARG A 304 9.90 -25.80 17.79
CA ARG A 304 11.04 -25.51 18.67
C ARG A 304 11.82 -24.30 18.19
N LEU A 305 12.09 -24.21 16.87
CA LEU A 305 12.80 -23.08 16.27
C LEU A 305 12.05 -21.75 16.43
N LEU A 306 10.72 -21.78 16.38
CA LEU A 306 9.89 -20.60 16.67
C LEU A 306 9.94 -20.16 18.13
N GLN A 307 10.13 -21.10 19.07
CA GLN A 307 10.12 -20.82 20.51
C GLN A 307 11.52 -20.58 21.10
N LEU A 308 12.59 -20.82 20.34
CA LEU A 308 13.96 -20.61 20.83
C LEU A 308 14.17 -19.16 21.29
N PRO A 309 14.83 -18.94 22.44
CA PRO A 309 15.21 -17.60 22.86
C PRO A 309 16.25 -17.02 21.91
N ALA A 310 16.10 -15.73 21.59
CA ALA A 310 17.05 -15.02 20.75
C ALA A 310 18.25 -14.54 21.57
N THR A 311 19.47 -14.74 21.06
CA THR A 311 20.71 -14.23 21.65
C THR A 311 20.83 -12.71 21.44
N THR A 312 20.33 -12.21 20.32
CA THR A 312 20.27 -10.78 20.00
C THR A 312 19.04 -10.50 19.18
N LYS A 313 18.38 -9.38 19.44
CA LYS A 313 17.19 -8.92 18.71
C LYS A 313 17.43 -7.51 18.18
N ALA A 314 17.17 -7.31 16.89
CA ALA A 314 17.18 -6.01 16.24
C ALA A 314 15.88 -5.85 15.45
N THR A 315 15.26 -4.67 15.52
CA THR A 315 14.04 -4.38 14.78
C THR A 315 14.25 -3.13 13.95
N LYS A 316 13.84 -3.19 12.68
CA LYS A 316 13.87 -2.05 11.77
C LYS A 316 12.57 -1.98 11.00
N GLU A 317 12.02 -0.79 10.95
CA GLU A 317 10.87 -0.49 10.11
C GLU A 317 11.35 0.16 8.81
N ILE A 318 10.77 -0.28 7.70
CA ILE A 318 11.11 0.16 6.36
C ILE A 318 9.85 0.59 5.64
N GLU A 319 9.85 1.83 5.19
CA GLU A 319 8.82 2.38 4.32
C GLU A 319 9.08 1.97 2.87
N LEU A 320 8.22 1.11 2.33
CA LEU A 320 8.32 0.57 0.96
C LEU A 320 7.55 1.40 -0.06
N THR A 321 6.62 2.25 0.38
CA THR A 321 5.74 3.10 -0.44
C THR A 321 6.45 3.81 -1.59
N LYS A 322 7.65 4.34 -1.36
CA LYS A 322 8.43 5.08 -2.37
C LYS A 322 8.95 4.20 -3.51
N TYR A 323 9.09 2.90 -3.30
CA TYR A 323 9.66 1.95 -4.26
C TYR A 323 8.61 1.21 -5.08
N LEU A 324 7.37 1.12 -4.57
CA LEU A 324 6.30 0.35 -5.21
C LEU A 324 5.54 1.20 -6.22
N ARG A 325 5.16 0.58 -7.34
CA ARG A 325 4.33 1.20 -8.39
C ARG A 325 3.31 0.19 -8.89
N ALA A 326 2.13 0.67 -9.29
CA ALA A 326 1.09 -0.18 -9.85
C ALA A 326 1.56 -0.81 -11.18
N PHE A 327 1.28 -2.09 -11.36
CA PHE A 327 1.63 -2.92 -12.52
C PHE A 327 3.12 -2.95 -12.89
N GLN A 328 4.01 -2.61 -11.96
CA GLN A 328 5.44 -2.62 -12.17
C GLN A 328 6.11 -3.54 -11.16
N THR A 329 6.82 -4.55 -11.66
CA THR A 329 7.67 -5.39 -10.81
C THR A 329 8.85 -4.59 -10.30
N THR A 330 9.01 -4.55 -8.99
CA THR A 330 10.14 -3.92 -8.31
C THR A 330 10.81 -4.94 -7.41
N GLY A 331 12.05 -5.28 -7.75
CA GLY A 331 12.92 -6.03 -6.87
C GLY A 331 13.53 -5.12 -5.82
N ILE A 332 13.25 -5.35 -4.54
CA ILE A 332 13.81 -4.56 -3.43
C ILE A 332 14.90 -5.36 -2.73
N GLU A 333 16.11 -4.81 -2.69
CA GLU A 333 17.23 -5.44 -2.01
C GLU A 333 17.61 -4.65 -0.75
N ILE A 334 17.77 -5.36 0.36
CA ILE A 334 18.17 -4.82 1.66
C ILE A 334 19.50 -5.46 2.06
N ASP A 335 20.53 -4.63 2.20
CA ASP A 335 21.86 -5.09 2.60
C ASP A 335 21.99 -5.28 4.14
N PRO A 336 23.12 -5.82 4.64
CA PRO A 336 23.36 -5.96 6.08
C PRO A 336 23.42 -4.63 6.86
N GLN A 337 23.68 -3.51 6.18
CA GLN A 337 23.73 -2.16 6.73
C GLN A 337 22.38 -1.43 6.67
N TRP A 338 21.31 -2.11 6.22
CA TRP A 338 19.98 -1.57 5.99
C TRP A 338 19.91 -0.52 4.87
N ILE A 339 20.86 -0.54 3.95
CA ILE A 339 20.81 0.24 2.72
C ILE A 339 19.90 -0.49 1.74
N ILE A 340 19.00 0.26 1.12
CA ILE A 340 17.99 -0.25 0.19
C ILE A 340 18.40 0.11 -1.22
N SER A 341 18.38 -0.87 -2.11
CA SER A 341 18.51 -0.67 -3.56
C SER A 341 17.35 -1.32 -4.28
N THR A 342 16.93 -0.75 -5.41
CA THR A 342 15.83 -1.28 -6.22
C THR A 342 16.32 -1.70 -7.60
N THR A 343 15.63 -2.67 -8.18
CA THR A 343 15.84 -3.13 -9.55
C THR A 343 14.50 -3.14 -10.28
N SER A 344 14.52 -2.81 -11.58
CA SER A 344 13.31 -2.77 -12.44
C SER A 344 12.93 -4.15 -13.00
N GLN A 345 13.47 -5.21 -12.43
CA GLN A 345 13.16 -6.61 -12.72
C GLN A 345 12.88 -7.28 -11.36
N GLY A 346 12.00 -8.28 -11.31
CA GLY A 346 11.85 -9.09 -10.10
C GLY A 346 13.17 -9.77 -9.72
N LEU A 347 13.42 -9.96 -8.42
CA LEU A 347 14.65 -10.58 -7.90
C LEU A 347 14.55 -12.09 -7.76
#